data_AF-A0A7R9DL87-F1
#
_entry.id   AF-A0A7R9DL87-F1
#
_cell.length_a   1.000
_cell.length_b   1.000
_cell.length_c   1.000
_cell.angle_alpha   90.00
_cell.angle_beta   90.00
_cell.angle_gamma   90.00
#
_symmetry.space_group_name_H-M   'P 1'
#
loop_
_entity.id
_entity.type
_entity.pdbx_description
1 polymer ?
#
loop_
_entity_poly.entity_id
_entity_poly.type
_entity_poly.pdbx_seq_one_letter_code
_entity_poly.pdbx_strand_id
1 'polypeptide(L)'
;ESVTKFNSRLADLYQTKLKVDSAISAEILKILRARLLCHNRGLLDKKERDCMSKIEEKEEIIENLQEDIEQLQKLTNECRGIHDSQVNRDKSLEKNFKKDFPDMPALVLEQLGKMYKKRPKMHQRIQTSVALVSELSRCCVSGERPIFLLAECLDYLKGLDTLDSFSNASPNTSEETWATLCRIRRLKVESELKMKALSLEVAEADATVNVFQKKMIKNKEMLSSLQGELRVIRKDKLHLIHNLQIQLVMKQGLVEIDIQGFISDFEDAILINRVCVDRMNEDIKASLVNARTIFSGQPLNKECDHQAADSVSRQ
;
A
#
# COMPACT_ATOMS: atom_id res chain seq x y z
N GLU A 1 1.81 -19.39 -86.16
CA GLU A 1 3.00 -18.80 -85.47
C GLU A 1 2.69 -17.53 -84.66
N SER A 2 1.77 -16.65 -85.10
CA SER A 2 1.43 -15.39 -84.40
C SER A 2 0.74 -15.58 -83.04
N VAL A 3 -0.22 -16.52 -82.93
CA VAL A 3 -0.98 -16.79 -81.70
C VAL A 3 -0.09 -17.33 -80.57
N THR A 4 0.86 -18.21 -80.87
CA THR A 4 1.79 -18.77 -79.89
C THR A 4 2.71 -17.69 -79.30
N LYS A 5 3.23 -16.78 -80.13
CA LYS A 5 4.04 -15.64 -79.68
C LYS A 5 3.24 -14.66 -78.83
N PHE A 6 1.98 -14.41 -79.19
CA PHE A 6 1.07 -13.61 -78.37
C PHE A 6 0.81 -14.25 -77.00
N ASN A 7 0.47 -15.54 -76.96
CA ASN A 7 0.23 -16.27 -75.71
C ASN A 7 1.46 -16.30 -74.80
N SER A 8 2.67 -16.47 -75.37
CA SER A 8 3.92 -16.38 -74.61
C SER A 8 4.10 -15.01 -73.97
N ARG A 9 3.93 -13.93 -74.74
CA ARG A 9 4.04 -12.56 -74.23
C ARG A 9 2.98 -12.26 -73.17
N LEU A 10 1.76 -12.79 -73.34
CA LEU A 10 0.70 -12.65 -72.35
C LEU A 10 1.06 -13.38 -71.04
N ALA A 11 1.65 -14.56 -71.12
CA ALA A 11 2.14 -15.29 -69.96
C ALA A 11 3.29 -14.54 -69.25
N ASP A 12 4.24 -13.99 -70.00
CA ASP A 12 5.34 -13.18 -69.46
C ASP A 12 4.83 -11.91 -68.77
N LEU A 13 3.83 -11.24 -69.38
CA LEU A 13 3.17 -10.08 -68.80
C LEU A 13 2.43 -10.45 -67.51
N TYR A 14 1.72 -11.58 -67.49
CA TYR A 14 1.03 -12.07 -66.30
C TYR A 14 2.01 -12.39 -65.17
N GLN A 15 3.13 -13.06 -65.47
CA GLN A 15 4.20 -13.31 -64.50
C GLN A 15 4.81 -12.02 -63.96
N THR A 16 4.99 -11.02 -64.82
CA THR A 16 5.48 -9.70 -64.42
C THR A 16 4.48 -9.01 -63.47
N LYS A 17 3.19 -9.04 -63.81
CA LYS A 17 2.13 -8.51 -62.95
C LYS A 17 2.14 -9.17 -61.57
N LEU A 18 2.19 -10.50 -61.50
CA LEU A 18 2.23 -11.22 -60.22
C LEU A 18 3.43 -10.83 -59.34
N LYS A 19 4.61 -10.67 -59.95
CA LYS A 19 5.81 -10.23 -59.24
C LYS A 19 5.66 -8.81 -58.69
N VAL A 20 5.10 -7.90 -59.50
CA VAL A 20 4.86 -6.51 -59.10
C VAL A 20 3.82 -6.46 -57.98
N ASP A 21 2.69 -7.14 -58.12
CA ASP A 21 1.63 -7.19 -57.10
C ASP A 21 2.17 -7.77 -55.77
N SER A 22 2.94 -8.86 -55.83
CA SER A 22 3.59 -9.45 -54.65
C SER A 22 4.57 -8.48 -53.98
N ALA A 23 5.38 -7.75 -54.76
CA ALA A 23 6.29 -6.74 -54.23
C ALA A 23 5.54 -5.57 -53.56
N ILE A 24 4.46 -5.09 -54.19
CA ILE A 24 3.59 -4.04 -53.62
C ILE A 24 2.99 -4.50 -52.30
N SER A 25 2.39 -5.70 -52.25
CA SER A 25 1.82 -6.26 -51.03
C SER A 25 2.87 -6.42 -49.92
N ALA A 26 4.08 -6.85 -50.27
CA ALA A 26 5.19 -6.96 -49.32
C ALA A 26 5.58 -5.59 -48.72
N GLU A 27 5.69 -4.54 -49.53
CA GLU A 27 6.01 -3.20 -49.04
C GLU A 27 4.86 -2.60 -48.20
N ILE A 28 3.60 -2.82 -48.59
CA ILE A 28 2.45 -2.39 -47.79
C ILE A 28 2.49 -3.05 -46.40
N LEU A 29 2.78 -4.36 -46.32
CA LEU A 29 2.86 -5.07 -45.06
C LEU A 29 3.99 -4.53 -44.16
N LYS A 30 5.15 -4.21 -44.73
CA LYS A 30 6.26 -3.55 -43.99
C LYS A 30 5.82 -2.21 -43.41
N ILE A 31 5.15 -1.36 -44.20
CA ILE A 31 4.63 -0.06 -43.75
C ILE A 31 3.63 -0.25 -42.61
N LEU A 32 2.69 -1.19 -42.73
CA LEU A 32 1.69 -1.47 -41.70
C LEU A 32 2.33 -1.95 -40.39
N ARG A 33 3.31 -2.87 -40.46
CA ARG A 33 4.08 -3.33 -39.29
C ARG A 33 4.83 -2.18 -38.61
N ALA A 34 5.51 -1.34 -39.38
CA ALA A 34 6.22 -0.18 -38.83
C ALA A 34 5.26 0.82 -38.14
N ARG A 35 4.09 1.06 -38.73
CA ARG A 35 3.05 1.90 -38.11
C ARG A 35 2.55 1.32 -36.80
N LEU A 36 2.26 0.01 -36.76
CA LEU A 36 1.83 -0.68 -35.55
C LEU A 36 2.89 -0.60 -34.45
N LEU A 37 4.17 -0.83 -34.80
CA LEU A 37 5.30 -0.69 -33.89
C LEU A 37 5.38 0.73 -33.30
N CYS A 38 5.32 1.76 -34.16
CA CYS A 38 5.33 3.15 -33.73
C CYS A 38 4.15 3.49 -32.81
N HIS A 39 2.96 2.98 -33.13
CA HIS A 39 1.76 3.15 -32.31
C HIS A 39 1.93 2.53 -30.92
N ASN A 40 2.35 1.26 -30.85
CA ASN A 40 2.57 0.54 -29.60
C ASN A 40 3.66 1.22 -28.75
N ARG A 41 4.73 1.70 -29.38
CA ARG A 41 5.77 2.49 -28.70
C ARG A 41 5.16 3.76 -28.10
N GLY A 42 4.37 4.49 -28.85
CA GLY A 42 3.70 5.71 -28.37
C GLY A 42 2.74 5.45 -27.19
N LEU A 43 2.04 4.32 -27.18
CA LEU A 43 1.21 3.90 -26.05
C LEU A 43 2.04 3.60 -24.80
N LEU A 44 3.13 2.86 -24.94
CA LEU A 44 4.04 2.57 -23.82
C LEU A 44 4.73 3.84 -23.29
N ASP A 45 5.15 4.74 -24.18
CA ASP A 45 5.73 6.03 -23.79
C ASP A 45 4.73 6.89 -23.01
N LYS A 46 3.45 6.88 -23.42
CA LYS A 46 2.40 7.57 -22.68
C LYS A 46 2.19 6.93 -21.30
N LYS A 47 2.05 5.61 -21.23
CA LYS A 47 1.91 4.89 -19.95
C LYS A 47 3.08 5.14 -19.01
N GLU A 48 4.31 5.15 -19.53
CA GLU A 48 5.52 5.46 -18.76
C GLU A 48 5.45 6.87 -18.18
N ARG A 49 5.10 7.89 -18.98
CA ARG A 49 4.95 9.27 -18.50
C ARG A 49 3.84 9.40 -17.45
N ASP A 50 2.68 8.81 -17.70
CA ASP A 50 1.54 8.86 -16.77
C ASP A 50 1.90 8.17 -15.43
N CYS A 51 2.64 7.06 -15.48
CA CYS A 51 3.12 6.35 -14.29
C CYS A 51 4.16 7.19 -13.52
N MET A 52 5.12 7.80 -14.22
CA MET A 52 6.12 8.68 -13.61
C MET A 52 5.48 9.89 -12.92
N SER A 53 4.51 10.56 -13.56
CA SER A 53 3.80 11.69 -12.95
C SER A 53 3.06 11.29 -11.67
N LYS A 54 2.45 10.10 -11.63
CA LYS A 54 1.83 9.57 -10.40
C LYS A 54 2.84 9.24 -9.31
N ILE A 55 4.04 8.79 -9.68
CA ILE A 55 5.13 8.54 -8.73
C ILE A 55 5.55 9.86 -8.08
N GLU A 56 5.80 10.90 -8.87
CA GLU A 56 6.16 12.24 -8.40
C GLU A 56 5.08 12.81 -7.45
N GLU A 57 3.80 12.72 -7.83
CA GLU A 57 2.68 13.14 -6.95
C GLU A 57 2.68 12.39 -5.62
N LYS A 58 2.97 11.09 -5.63
CA LYS A 58 3.00 10.28 -4.40
C LYS A 58 4.20 10.60 -3.53
N GLU A 59 5.35 10.87 -4.12
CA GLU A 59 6.55 11.29 -3.40
C GLU A 59 6.31 12.64 -2.69
N GLU A 60 5.71 13.62 -3.37
CA GLU A 60 5.33 14.91 -2.78
C GLU A 60 4.32 14.75 -1.62
N ILE A 61 3.29 13.91 -1.80
CA ILE A 61 2.34 13.63 -0.73
C ILE A 61 3.02 12.99 0.50
N ILE A 62 3.99 12.09 0.28
CA ILE A 62 4.71 11.43 1.37
C ILE A 62 5.59 12.42 2.13
N GLU A 63 6.28 13.31 1.41
CA GLU A 63 7.12 14.37 2.00
C GLU A 63 6.27 15.30 2.87
N ASN A 64 5.17 15.84 2.33
CA ASN A 64 4.24 16.68 3.08
C ASN A 64 3.66 15.97 4.32
N LEU A 65 3.27 14.69 4.19
CA LEU A 65 2.78 13.92 5.33
C LEU A 65 3.86 13.69 6.39
N GLN A 66 5.11 13.56 5.99
CA GLN A 66 6.22 13.40 6.93
C GLN A 66 6.43 14.68 7.74
N GLU A 67 6.43 15.84 7.10
CA GLU A 67 6.50 17.14 7.78
C GLU A 67 5.33 17.35 8.75
N ASP A 68 4.09 17.06 8.31
CA ASP A 68 2.90 17.12 9.15
C ASP A 68 3.02 16.23 10.40
N ILE A 69 3.51 14.99 10.22
CA ILE A 69 3.71 14.05 11.34
C ILE A 69 4.73 14.59 12.33
N GLU A 70 5.85 15.14 11.86
CA GLU A 70 6.89 15.71 12.72
C GLU A 70 6.35 16.90 13.54
N GLN A 71 5.58 17.79 12.91
CA GLN A 71 4.92 18.91 13.58
C GLN A 71 3.89 18.44 14.61
N LEU A 72 3.02 17.50 14.24
CA LEU A 72 2.01 16.93 15.14
C LEU A 72 2.65 16.22 16.32
N GLN A 73 3.75 15.49 16.12
CA GLN A 73 4.50 14.85 17.21
C GLN A 73 5.10 15.86 18.18
N LYS A 74 5.64 16.97 17.66
CA LYS A 74 6.14 18.07 18.50
C LYS A 74 5.01 18.63 19.39
N LEU A 75 3.87 18.98 18.80
CA LEU A 75 2.71 19.48 19.53
C LEU A 75 2.18 18.46 20.55
N THR A 76 2.14 17.17 20.18
CA THR A 76 1.73 16.08 21.08
C THR A 76 2.65 15.98 22.29
N ASN A 77 3.97 16.14 22.10
CA ASN A 77 4.94 16.16 23.19
C ASN A 77 4.78 17.40 24.09
N GLU A 78 4.42 18.55 23.52
CA GLU A 78 4.09 19.75 24.30
C GLU A 78 2.84 19.50 25.18
N CYS A 79 1.76 18.95 24.62
CA CYS A 79 0.56 18.55 25.37
C CYS A 79 0.90 17.57 26.50
N ARG A 80 1.78 16.59 26.25
CA ARG A 80 2.25 15.62 27.26
C ARG A 80 3.04 16.31 28.38
N GLY A 81 3.89 17.27 28.04
CA GLY A 81 4.62 18.08 29.03
C GLY A 81 3.69 18.90 29.93
N ILE A 82 2.62 19.48 29.37
CA ILE A 82 1.58 20.21 30.13
C ILE A 82 0.84 19.23 31.05
N HIS A 83 0.43 18.07 30.53
CA HIS A 83 -0.19 17.01 31.33
C HIS A 83 0.68 16.58 32.51
N ASP A 84 1.96 16.28 32.29
CA ASP A 84 2.88 15.82 33.33
C ASP A 84 3.12 16.89 34.41
N SER A 85 3.22 18.15 33.99
CA SER A 85 3.29 19.30 34.90
C SER A 85 2.04 19.39 35.78
N GLN A 86 0.86 19.19 35.19
CA GLN A 86 -0.41 19.19 35.91
C GLN A 86 -0.54 17.98 36.87
N VAL A 87 -0.01 16.81 36.50
CA VAL A 87 0.11 15.63 37.38
C VAL A 87 1.00 15.92 38.59
N ASN A 88 2.12 16.62 38.39
CA ASN A 88 3.02 16.99 39.48
C ASN A 88 2.39 18.02 40.43
N ARG A 89 1.63 18.98 39.89
CA ARG A 89 0.84 19.93 40.68
C ARG A 89 -0.20 19.20 41.54
N ASP A 90 -0.91 18.25 40.95
CA ASP A 90 -1.91 17.44 41.63
C ASP A 90 -1.36 16.59 42.79
N LYS A 91 -0.21 15.93 42.55
CA LYS A 91 0.52 15.19 43.60
C LYS A 91 0.98 16.10 44.73
N SER A 92 1.33 17.35 44.42
CA SER A 92 1.76 18.34 45.42
C SER A 92 0.60 18.77 46.32
N LEU A 93 -0.62 18.88 45.79
CA LEU A 93 -1.82 19.16 46.60
C LEU A 93 -2.08 18.04 47.62
N GLU A 94 -1.91 16.77 47.23
CA GLU A 94 -2.07 15.63 48.15
C GLU A 94 -1.00 15.65 49.26
N LYS A 95 0.27 15.94 48.90
CA LYS A 95 1.37 16.02 49.86
C LYS A 95 1.22 17.18 50.84
N ASN A 96 0.67 18.30 50.38
CA ASN A 96 0.52 19.50 51.19
C ASN A 96 -0.76 19.51 52.03
N PHE A 97 -1.68 18.55 51.86
CA PHE A 97 -2.93 18.46 52.62
C PHE A 97 -2.75 18.66 54.13
N LYS A 98 -1.77 18.00 54.75
CA LYS A 98 -1.52 18.12 56.21
C LYS A 98 -1.03 19.51 56.61
N LYS A 99 -0.38 20.24 55.71
CA LYS A 99 0.15 21.59 55.97
C LYS A 99 -0.96 22.64 56.04
N ASP A 100 -2.10 22.40 55.41
CA ASP A 100 -3.29 23.28 55.48
C ASP A 100 -3.99 23.21 56.85
N PHE A 101 -3.58 22.29 57.74
CA PHE A 101 -4.17 22.07 59.07
C PHE A 101 -3.09 21.99 60.16
N PRO A 102 -2.43 23.12 60.52
CA PRO A 102 -1.46 23.15 61.60
C PRO A 102 -2.14 22.76 62.93
N ASP A 103 -1.39 22.07 63.79
CA ASP A 103 -1.77 21.77 65.18
C ASP A 103 -3.05 20.93 65.39
N MET A 104 -3.52 20.24 64.34
CA MET A 104 -4.69 19.35 64.44
C MET A 104 -4.32 17.95 64.97
N PRO A 105 -5.12 17.36 65.89
CA PRO A 105 -4.90 15.99 66.36
C PRO A 105 -4.94 14.97 65.21
N ALA A 106 -4.10 13.93 65.29
CA ALA A 106 -3.95 12.92 64.24
C ALA A 106 -5.29 12.25 63.83
N LEU A 107 -6.16 11.97 64.80
CA LEU A 107 -7.48 11.39 64.56
C LEU A 107 -8.37 12.32 63.72
N VAL A 108 -8.34 13.63 64.00
CA VAL A 108 -9.11 14.63 63.26
C VAL A 108 -8.55 14.80 61.85
N LEU A 109 -7.22 14.83 61.69
CA LEU A 109 -6.57 14.85 60.38
C LEU A 109 -6.95 13.64 59.51
N GLU A 110 -7.07 12.45 60.09
CA GLU A 110 -7.52 11.26 59.37
C GLU A 110 -8.98 11.39 58.89
N GLN A 111 -9.87 11.89 59.76
CA GLN A 111 -11.27 12.14 59.42
C GLN A 111 -11.40 13.20 58.31
N LEU A 112 -10.68 14.31 58.41
CA LEU A 112 -10.61 15.34 57.38
C LEU A 112 -10.06 14.76 56.07
N GLY A 113 -9.05 13.88 56.13
CA GLY A 113 -8.50 13.20 54.95
C GLY A 113 -9.52 12.30 54.24
N LYS A 114 -10.38 11.61 55.00
CA LYS A 114 -11.50 10.82 54.42
C LYS A 114 -12.50 11.73 53.70
N MET A 115 -12.85 12.87 54.29
CA MET A 115 -13.78 13.83 53.69
C MET A 115 -13.18 14.54 52.48
N TYR A 116 -11.88 14.86 52.53
CA TYR A 116 -11.12 15.44 51.43
C TYR A 116 -11.13 14.59 50.17
N LYS A 117 -11.16 13.25 50.31
CA LYS A 117 -11.14 12.30 49.18
C LYS A 117 -12.52 12.02 48.57
N LYS A 118 -13.61 12.52 49.16
CA LYS A 118 -14.96 12.32 48.60
C LYS A 118 -15.15 13.11 47.31
N ARG A 119 -15.78 12.48 46.31
CA ARG A 119 -16.08 13.06 45.00
C ARG A 119 -17.55 12.80 44.62
N PRO A 120 -18.22 13.74 43.95
CA PRO A 120 -19.45 13.43 43.23
C PRO A 120 -19.18 12.41 42.12
N LYS A 121 -20.20 11.63 41.74
CA LYS A 121 -20.08 10.71 40.58
C LYS A 121 -20.17 11.51 39.29
N MET A 122 -19.18 11.35 38.40
CA MET A 122 -19.17 12.04 37.11
C MET A 122 -19.88 11.22 36.03
N HIS A 123 -20.78 11.86 35.28
CA HIS A 123 -21.55 11.22 34.21
C HIS A 123 -20.68 10.89 32.98
N GLN A 124 -20.85 9.70 32.38
CA GLN A 124 -20.00 9.20 31.29
C GLN A 124 -19.90 10.16 30.09
N ARG A 125 -21.01 10.83 29.73
CA ARG A 125 -21.08 11.80 28.63
C ARG A 125 -20.08 12.96 28.79
N ILE A 126 -19.81 13.39 30.02
CA ILE A 126 -18.84 14.46 30.30
C ILE A 126 -17.42 13.90 30.14
N GLN A 127 -17.19 12.68 30.60
CA GLN A 127 -15.86 12.08 30.72
C GLN A 127 -15.11 11.90 29.40
N THR A 128 -15.79 11.99 28.26
CA THR A 128 -15.21 11.80 26.92
C THR A 128 -14.95 13.11 26.18
N SER A 129 -15.30 14.27 26.75
CA SER A 129 -15.15 15.57 26.08
C SER A 129 -14.16 16.45 26.83
N VAL A 130 -13.06 16.81 26.15
CA VAL A 130 -12.05 17.75 26.68
C VAL A 130 -12.69 19.07 27.09
N ALA A 131 -13.49 19.67 26.21
CA ALA A 131 -14.14 20.97 26.47
C ALA A 131 -15.06 20.95 27.69
N LEU A 132 -15.89 19.90 27.83
CA LEU A 132 -16.83 19.80 28.95
C LEU A 132 -16.11 19.58 30.29
N VAL A 133 -15.08 18.72 30.31
CA VAL A 133 -14.29 18.47 31.53
C VAL A 133 -13.51 19.71 31.93
N SER A 134 -12.91 20.42 30.97
CA SER A 134 -12.18 21.67 31.21
C SER A 134 -13.09 22.74 31.81
N GLU A 135 -14.28 22.95 31.23
CA GLU A 135 -15.22 23.95 31.75
C GLU A 135 -15.75 23.56 33.14
N LEU A 136 -16.08 22.29 33.35
CA LEU A 136 -16.49 21.78 34.65
C LEU A 136 -15.39 21.99 35.71
N SER A 137 -14.13 21.77 35.35
CA SER A 137 -12.99 21.98 36.25
C SER A 137 -12.93 23.41 36.76
N ARG A 138 -13.09 24.40 35.87
CA ARG A 138 -13.07 25.83 36.17
C ARG A 138 -14.20 26.20 37.14
N CYS A 139 -15.41 25.68 36.88
CA CYS A 139 -16.60 25.95 37.69
C CYS A 139 -16.51 25.39 39.12
N CYS A 140 -15.68 24.36 39.37
CA CYS A 140 -15.53 23.77 40.70
C CYS A 140 -15.00 24.77 41.73
N VAL A 141 -14.15 25.71 41.31
CA VAL A 141 -13.53 26.71 42.21
C VAL A 141 -14.20 28.07 42.07
N SER A 142 -14.55 28.51 40.85
CA SER A 142 -15.17 29.84 40.66
C SER A 142 -16.59 29.92 41.22
N GLY A 143 -17.29 28.79 41.33
CA GLY A 143 -18.71 28.75 41.70
C GLY A 143 -19.64 29.26 40.61
N GLU A 144 -19.11 29.64 39.44
CA GLU A 144 -19.89 30.06 38.29
C GLU A 144 -20.70 28.88 37.72
N ARG A 145 -21.86 29.21 37.17
CA ARG A 145 -22.72 28.25 36.44
C ARG A 145 -23.14 28.86 35.11
N PRO A 146 -22.28 28.78 34.09
CA PRO A 146 -22.60 29.30 32.77
C PRO A 146 -23.87 28.64 32.21
N ILE A 147 -24.68 29.38 31.48
CA ILE A 147 -25.97 28.92 30.93
C ILE A 147 -25.78 27.75 29.97
N PHE A 148 -24.64 27.70 29.27
CA PHE A 148 -24.30 26.65 28.30
C PHE A 148 -23.77 25.36 28.95
N LEU A 149 -23.66 25.30 30.28
CA LEU A 149 -23.20 24.11 30.98
C LEU A 149 -24.28 23.01 30.92
N LEU A 150 -23.88 21.78 30.60
CA LEU A 150 -24.81 20.65 30.54
C LEU A 150 -25.44 20.36 31.91
N ALA A 151 -26.65 19.81 31.91
CA ALA A 151 -27.36 19.43 33.14
C ALA A 151 -26.53 18.48 34.02
N GLU A 152 -25.83 17.52 33.40
CA GLU A 152 -24.97 16.57 34.09
C GLU A 152 -23.77 17.25 34.77
N CYS A 153 -23.24 18.33 34.18
CA CYS A 153 -22.18 19.13 34.81
C CYS A 153 -22.74 19.92 36.00
N LEU A 154 -23.95 20.47 35.87
CA LEU A 154 -24.63 21.15 36.97
C LEU A 154 -24.91 20.19 38.13
N ASP A 155 -25.28 18.94 37.85
CA ASP A 155 -25.53 17.92 38.86
C ASP A 155 -24.24 17.48 39.57
N TYR A 156 -23.11 17.41 38.84
CA TYR A 156 -21.80 17.21 39.47
C TYR A 156 -21.46 18.36 40.44
N LEU A 157 -21.68 19.61 40.03
CA LEU A 157 -21.45 20.80 40.88
C LEU A 157 -22.38 20.79 42.11
N LYS A 158 -23.67 20.47 41.95
CA LYS A 158 -24.60 20.30 43.09
C LYS A 158 -24.14 19.20 44.06
N GLY A 159 -23.62 18.11 43.53
CA GLY A 159 -23.03 17.05 44.34
C GLY A 159 -21.84 17.55 45.15
N LEU A 160 -21.03 18.44 44.58
CA LEU A 160 -19.90 19.07 45.29
C LEU A 160 -20.38 20.02 46.39
N ASP A 161 -21.40 20.83 46.13
CA ASP A 161 -22.02 21.69 47.15
C ASP A 161 -22.63 20.87 48.30
N THR A 162 -23.26 19.74 47.96
CA THR A 162 -23.83 18.83 48.95
C THR A 162 -22.73 18.28 49.86
N LEU A 163 -21.56 17.92 49.32
CA LEU A 163 -20.40 17.50 50.10
C LEU A 163 -19.78 18.63 50.93
N ASP A 164 -19.87 19.88 50.45
CA ASP A 164 -19.39 21.09 51.15
C ASP A 164 -20.30 21.57 52.27
N SER A 165 -21.53 21.07 52.37
CA SER A 165 -22.45 21.46 53.44
C SER A 165 -21.86 21.17 54.83
N PHE A 166 -21.89 22.15 55.73
CA PHE A 166 -21.42 22.01 57.12
C PHE A 166 -22.19 20.93 57.90
N SER A 167 -23.40 20.56 57.44
CA SER A 167 -24.14 19.40 57.98
C SER A 167 -23.37 18.08 57.89
N ASN A 168 -22.35 17.99 57.03
CA ASN A 168 -21.47 16.83 56.92
C ASN A 168 -20.20 16.93 57.79
N ALA A 169 -19.99 18.04 58.50
CA ALA A 169 -18.84 18.22 59.37
C ALA A 169 -18.93 17.31 60.59
N SER A 170 -17.78 16.88 61.11
CA SER A 170 -17.77 16.13 62.37
C SER A 170 -18.11 17.04 63.55
N PRO A 171 -18.68 16.53 64.65
CA PRO A 171 -19.05 17.35 65.82
C PRO A 171 -17.89 18.18 66.41
N ASN A 172 -16.64 17.77 66.14
CA ASN A 172 -15.44 18.40 66.68
C ASN A 172 -14.72 19.31 65.66
N THR A 173 -15.35 19.60 64.51
CA THR A 173 -14.77 20.43 63.45
C THR A 173 -15.34 21.84 63.50
N SER A 174 -14.49 22.85 63.65
CA SER A 174 -14.91 24.26 63.58
C SER A 174 -15.33 24.65 62.17
N GLU A 175 -16.14 25.71 62.05
CA GLU A 175 -16.60 26.21 60.76
C GLU A 175 -15.42 26.68 59.87
N GLU A 176 -14.38 27.26 60.46
CA GLU A 176 -13.16 27.69 59.75
C GLU A 176 -12.36 26.49 59.22
N THR A 177 -12.24 25.43 60.02
CA THR A 177 -11.57 24.19 59.62
C THR A 177 -12.33 23.53 58.47
N TRP A 178 -13.67 23.52 58.55
CA TRP A 178 -14.52 22.99 57.50
C TRP A 178 -14.44 23.82 56.21
N ALA A 179 -14.49 25.15 56.30
CA ALA A 179 -14.33 26.05 55.16
C ALA A 179 -12.97 25.83 54.46
N THR A 180 -11.91 25.64 55.24
CA THR A 180 -10.58 25.29 54.73
C THR A 180 -10.59 23.96 53.97
N LEU A 181 -11.21 22.93 54.54
CA LEU A 181 -11.38 21.63 53.89
C LEU A 181 -12.15 21.72 52.57
N CYS A 182 -13.27 22.45 52.54
CA CYS A 182 -14.06 22.66 51.32
C CYS A 182 -13.23 23.36 50.23
N ARG A 183 -12.49 24.41 50.59
CA ARG A 183 -11.59 25.14 49.68
C ARG A 183 -10.54 24.23 49.06
N ILE A 184 -9.78 23.50 49.88
CA ILE A 184 -8.71 22.62 49.36
C ILE A 184 -9.26 21.42 48.59
N ARG A 185 -10.45 20.90 48.96
CA ARG A 185 -11.13 19.85 48.21
C ARG A 185 -11.57 20.34 46.83
N ARG A 186 -12.12 21.55 46.72
CA ARG A 186 -12.46 22.15 45.41
C ARG A 186 -11.24 22.36 44.53
N LEU A 187 -10.13 22.85 45.07
CA LEU A 187 -8.85 22.96 44.35
C LEU A 187 -8.33 21.60 43.88
N LYS A 188 -8.48 20.56 44.70
CA LYS A 188 -8.11 19.19 44.34
C LYS A 188 -8.99 18.63 43.22
N VAL A 189 -10.32 18.79 43.35
CA VAL A 189 -11.28 18.36 42.32
C VAL A 189 -11.00 19.06 40.99
N GLU A 190 -10.77 20.37 41.00
CA GLU A 190 -10.38 21.11 39.80
C GLU A 190 -9.10 20.53 39.19
N SER A 191 -8.07 20.28 40.01
CA SER A 191 -6.80 19.71 39.57
C SER A 191 -6.96 18.33 38.92
N GLU A 192 -7.78 17.45 39.51
CA GLU A 192 -8.09 16.12 38.98
C GLU A 192 -8.86 16.19 37.66
N LEU A 193 -9.83 17.09 37.54
CA LEU A 193 -10.57 17.30 36.29
C LEU A 193 -9.66 17.88 35.20
N LYS A 194 -8.79 18.84 35.52
CA LYS A 194 -7.78 19.37 34.59
C LYS A 194 -6.83 18.29 34.10
N MET A 195 -6.32 17.43 35.00
CA MET A 195 -5.52 16.27 34.60
C MET A 195 -6.27 15.37 33.62
N LYS A 196 -7.55 15.08 33.90
CA LYS A 196 -8.37 14.25 33.02
C LYS A 196 -8.60 14.88 31.65
N ALA A 197 -8.87 16.18 31.58
CA ALA A 197 -9.02 16.90 30.31
C ALA A 197 -7.73 16.83 29.47
N LEU A 198 -6.58 17.11 30.09
CA LEU A 198 -5.28 17.02 29.40
C LEU A 198 -4.94 15.60 28.98
N SER A 199 -5.30 14.58 29.77
CA SER A 199 -5.11 13.18 29.38
C SER A 199 -5.94 12.80 28.15
N LEU A 200 -7.17 13.33 28.03
CA LEU A 200 -8.00 13.14 26.84
C LEU A 200 -7.40 13.87 25.61
N GLU A 201 -6.90 15.08 25.80
CA GLU A 201 -6.26 15.88 24.75
C GLU A 201 -5.00 15.19 24.21
N VAL A 202 -4.14 14.66 25.09
CA VAL A 202 -2.97 13.86 24.68
C VAL A 202 -3.40 12.62 23.89
N ALA A 203 -4.46 11.93 24.33
CA ALA A 203 -4.97 10.74 23.62
C ALA A 203 -5.53 11.10 22.23
N GLU A 204 -6.20 12.24 22.07
CA GLU A 204 -6.69 12.73 20.78
C GLU A 204 -5.55 13.15 19.85
N ALA A 205 -4.52 13.81 20.39
CA ALA A 205 -3.32 14.17 19.64
C ALA A 205 -2.56 12.91 19.15
N ASP A 206 -2.34 11.93 20.03
CA ASP A 206 -1.72 10.64 19.68
C ASP A 206 -2.56 9.89 18.63
N ALA A 207 -3.90 9.91 18.73
CA ALA A 207 -4.78 9.31 17.72
C ALA A 207 -4.64 10.00 16.36
N THR A 208 -4.53 11.32 16.33
CA THR A 208 -4.34 12.11 15.11
C THR A 208 -3.02 11.78 14.43
N VAL A 209 -1.91 11.75 15.18
CA VAL A 209 -0.59 11.31 14.66
C VAL A 209 -0.69 9.92 14.03
N ASN A 210 -1.35 8.97 14.70
CA ASN A 210 -1.53 7.61 14.20
C ASN A 210 -2.31 7.56 12.86
N VAL A 211 -3.31 8.42 12.67
CA VAL A 211 -4.06 8.52 11.40
C VAL A 211 -3.14 8.96 10.27
N PHE A 212 -2.32 9.98 10.50
CA PHE A 212 -1.37 10.48 9.49
C PHE A 212 -0.28 9.46 9.16
N GLN A 213 0.26 8.77 10.17
CA GLN A 213 1.23 7.69 9.96
C GLN A 213 0.66 6.56 9.10
N LYS A 214 -0.59 6.12 9.37
CA LYS A 214 -1.27 5.12 8.53
C LYS A 214 -1.46 5.60 7.10
N LYS A 215 -1.83 6.88 6.91
CA LYS A 215 -1.97 7.49 5.58
C LYS A 215 -0.64 7.53 4.83
N MET A 216 0.47 7.83 5.51
CA MET A 216 1.81 7.82 4.92
C MET A 216 2.22 6.40 4.49
N ILE A 217 2.02 5.39 5.35
CA ILE A 217 2.31 3.98 5.04
C ILE A 217 1.55 3.54 3.78
N LYS A 218 0.25 3.83 3.71
CA LYS A 218 -0.57 3.52 2.52
C LYS A 218 -0.03 4.17 1.25
N ASN A 219 0.41 5.43 1.30
CA ASN A 219 1.01 6.08 0.13
C ASN A 219 2.37 5.46 -0.24
N LYS A 220 3.19 5.04 0.72
CA LYS A 220 4.44 4.31 0.46
C LYS A 220 4.20 2.96 -0.22
N GLU A 221 3.16 2.23 0.18
CA GLU A 221 2.75 0.98 -0.48
C GLU A 221 2.31 1.22 -1.93
N MET A 222 1.49 2.25 -2.16
CA MET A 222 1.05 2.64 -3.50
C MET A 222 2.23 3.07 -4.38
N LEU A 223 3.18 3.84 -3.84
CA LEU A 223 4.40 4.23 -4.52
C LEU A 223 5.21 3.00 -4.96
N SER A 224 5.42 2.02 -4.07
CA SER A 224 6.10 0.77 -4.39
C SER A 224 5.38 -0.01 -5.52
N SER A 225 4.04 -0.03 -5.51
CA SER A 225 3.24 -0.64 -6.58
C SER A 225 3.46 0.07 -7.92
N LEU A 226 3.41 1.41 -7.94
CA LEU A 226 3.65 2.20 -9.15
C LEU A 226 5.07 2.00 -9.70
N GLN A 227 6.07 1.95 -8.83
CA GLN A 227 7.44 1.64 -9.22
C GLN A 227 7.56 0.22 -9.82
N GLY A 228 6.76 -0.74 -9.32
CA GLY A 228 6.61 -2.07 -9.91
C GLY A 228 6.02 -2.01 -11.32
N GLU A 229 4.93 -1.29 -11.50
CA GLU A 229 4.28 -1.09 -12.81
C GLU A 229 5.24 -0.43 -13.81
N LEU A 230 5.98 0.60 -13.40
CA LEU A 230 6.99 1.27 -14.22
C LEU A 230 8.08 0.31 -14.71
N ARG A 231 8.54 -0.61 -13.86
CA ARG A 231 9.51 -1.65 -14.26
C ARG A 231 8.94 -2.58 -15.33
N VAL A 232 7.68 -2.98 -15.21
CA VAL A 232 7.00 -3.80 -16.22
C VAL A 232 6.88 -3.05 -17.54
N ILE A 233 6.41 -1.80 -17.53
CA ILE A 233 6.28 -0.96 -18.73
C ILE A 233 7.63 -0.83 -19.45
N ARG A 234 8.71 -0.58 -18.70
CA ARG A 234 10.07 -0.49 -19.27
C ARG A 234 10.55 -1.80 -19.87
N LYS A 235 10.23 -2.93 -19.22
CA LYS A 235 10.52 -4.27 -19.77
C LYS A 235 9.75 -4.51 -21.08
N ASP A 236 8.48 -4.17 -21.12
CA ASP A 236 7.64 -4.32 -22.34
C ASP A 236 8.16 -3.45 -23.48
N LYS A 237 8.62 -2.24 -23.17
CA LYS A 237 9.25 -1.33 -24.14
C LYS A 237 10.56 -1.90 -24.69
N LEU A 238 11.41 -2.46 -23.84
CA LEU A 238 12.62 -3.16 -24.29
C LEU A 238 12.28 -4.37 -25.17
N HIS A 239 11.30 -5.18 -24.76
CA HIS A 239 10.85 -6.32 -25.55
C HIS A 239 10.33 -5.88 -26.94
N LEU A 240 9.56 -4.80 -27.00
CA LEU A 240 9.05 -4.25 -28.27
C LEU A 240 10.18 -3.77 -29.20
N ILE A 241 11.26 -3.20 -28.65
CA ILE A 241 12.40 -2.70 -29.42
C ILE A 241 13.31 -3.84 -29.91
N HIS A 242 13.45 -4.91 -29.14
CA HIS A 242 14.34 -6.03 -29.47
C HIS A 242 13.67 -7.15 -30.25
N ASN A 243 12.38 -7.41 -30.03
CA ASN A 243 11.65 -8.50 -30.69
C ASN A 243 10.93 -7.99 -31.95
N LEU A 244 11.72 -7.55 -32.94
CA LEU A 244 11.21 -7.01 -34.20
C LEU A 244 10.86 -8.12 -35.17
N GLN A 245 9.68 -8.03 -35.78
CA GLN A 245 9.29 -8.93 -36.86
C GLN A 245 10.06 -8.56 -38.14
N ILE A 246 10.78 -9.54 -38.69
CA ILE A 246 11.42 -9.45 -39.99
C ILE A 246 10.59 -10.18 -41.05
N GLN A 247 10.57 -9.64 -42.27
CA GLN A 247 9.90 -10.27 -43.39
C GLN A 247 10.92 -10.94 -44.31
N LEU A 248 10.77 -12.24 -44.51
CA LEU A 248 11.58 -13.03 -45.42
C LEU A 248 10.73 -13.44 -46.63
N VAL A 249 11.23 -13.18 -47.82
CA VAL A 249 10.59 -13.62 -49.07
C VAL A 249 11.37 -14.84 -49.57
N MET A 250 10.71 -16.00 -49.59
CA MET A 250 11.31 -17.28 -49.95
C MET A 250 10.64 -17.87 -51.19
N LYS A 251 11.38 -18.69 -51.94
CA LYS A 251 10.82 -19.45 -53.06
C LYS A 251 9.97 -20.61 -52.51
N GLN A 252 8.89 -20.92 -53.21
CA GLN A 252 8.09 -22.11 -52.94
C GLN A 252 8.98 -23.37 -53.00
N GLY A 253 8.86 -24.24 -52.00
CA GLY A 253 9.73 -25.41 -51.81
C GLY A 253 10.88 -25.22 -50.81
N LEU A 254 11.09 -24.01 -50.30
CA LEU A 254 11.97 -23.76 -49.14
C LEU A 254 11.18 -23.53 -47.83
N VAL A 255 9.87 -23.73 -47.89
CA VAL A 255 8.93 -23.59 -46.77
C VAL A 255 8.19 -24.93 -46.71
N GLU A 256 8.37 -25.66 -45.61
CA GLU A 256 7.87 -27.03 -45.42
C GLU A 256 6.62 -27.10 -44.53
N ILE A 257 5.99 -25.95 -44.25
CA ILE A 257 4.74 -25.85 -43.51
C ILE A 257 3.54 -25.78 -44.46
N ASP A 258 2.40 -26.31 -44.03
CA ASP A 258 1.15 -26.21 -44.76
C ASP A 258 0.62 -24.77 -44.70
N ILE A 259 0.58 -24.10 -45.87
CA ILE A 259 0.17 -22.71 -45.99
C ILE A 259 -1.31 -22.66 -46.38
N GLN A 260 -2.16 -22.18 -45.49
CA GLN A 260 -3.57 -21.87 -45.75
C GLN A 260 -3.76 -20.42 -46.21
N GLY A 261 -2.74 -19.58 -46.00
CA GLY A 261 -2.71 -18.17 -46.40
C GLY A 261 -2.90 -17.21 -45.22
N PHE A 262 -2.87 -17.70 -43.98
CA PHE A 262 -2.97 -16.88 -42.78
C PHE A 262 -1.59 -16.64 -42.15
N ILE A 263 -1.43 -15.53 -41.42
CA ILE A 263 -0.19 -15.24 -40.69
C ILE A 263 0.02 -16.24 -39.54
N SER A 264 -1.07 -16.77 -38.97
CA SER A 264 -1.05 -17.79 -37.92
C SER A 264 -0.40 -19.10 -38.38
N ASP A 265 -0.36 -19.38 -39.68
CA ASP A 265 0.29 -20.58 -40.25
C ASP A 265 1.79 -20.63 -39.90
N PHE A 266 2.38 -19.49 -39.51
CA PHE A 266 3.79 -19.34 -39.22
C PHE A 266 4.11 -19.22 -37.72
N GLU A 267 3.13 -19.34 -36.81
CA GLU A 267 3.36 -19.15 -35.37
C GLU A 267 4.37 -20.16 -34.78
N ASP A 268 4.28 -21.42 -35.22
CA ASP A 268 5.19 -22.50 -34.80
C ASP A 268 6.35 -22.72 -35.79
N ALA A 269 6.53 -21.81 -36.76
CA ALA A 269 7.55 -21.97 -37.78
C ALA A 269 8.95 -21.63 -37.25
N ILE A 270 9.90 -22.54 -37.49
CA ILE A 270 11.30 -22.37 -37.09
C ILE A 270 12.14 -22.12 -38.34
N LEU A 271 12.97 -21.08 -38.31
CA LEU A 271 13.95 -20.82 -39.37
C LEU A 271 15.20 -21.68 -39.14
N ILE A 272 15.41 -22.68 -40.00
CA ILE A 272 16.56 -23.58 -39.94
C ILE A 272 17.56 -23.21 -41.05
N ASN A 273 18.86 -23.16 -40.70
CA ASN A 273 19.90 -22.97 -41.69
C ASN A 273 19.95 -24.18 -42.63
N ARG A 274 19.90 -23.93 -43.95
CA ARG A 274 19.96 -24.97 -44.98
C ARG A 274 21.14 -25.94 -44.80
N VAL A 275 22.31 -25.46 -44.39
CA VAL A 275 23.51 -26.30 -44.18
C VAL A 275 23.25 -27.39 -43.14
N CYS A 276 22.47 -27.09 -42.09
CA CYS A 276 22.10 -28.08 -41.08
C CYS A 276 21.20 -29.16 -41.66
N VAL A 277 20.24 -28.78 -42.52
CA VAL A 277 19.32 -29.71 -43.19
C VAL A 277 20.09 -30.59 -44.19
N ASP A 278 20.95 -29.98 -45.00
CA ASP A 278 21.77 -30.70 -45.99
C ASP A 278 22.69 -31.73 -45.30
N ARG A 279 23.35 -31.35 -44.20
CA ARG A 279 24.18 -32.27 -43.40
C ARG A 279 23.35 -33.42 -42.81
N MET A 280 22.18 -33.12 -42.23
CA MET A 280 21.31 -34.16 -41.68
C MET A 280 20.84 -35.14 -42.77
N ASN A 281 20.54 -34.63 -43.97
CA ASN A 281 20.20 -35.45 -45.11
C ASN A 281 21.37 -36.33 -45.59
N GLU A 282 22.61 -35.82 -45.55
CA GLU A 282 23.82 -36.60 -45.82
C GLU A 282 24.02 -37.70 -44.78
N ASP A 283 23.87 -37.41 -43.49
CA ASP A 283 23.98 -38.37 -42.39
C ASP A 283 22.92 -39.48 -42.50
N ILE A 284 21.68 -39.12 -42.86
CA ILE A 284 20.59 -40.08 -43.13
C ILE A 284 20.94 -40.96 -44.33
N LYS A 285 21.42 -40.36 -45.43
CA LYS A 285 21.82 -41.12 -46.63
C LYS A 285 22.97 -42.08 -46.32
N ALA A 286 24.00 -41.62 -45.61
CA ALA A 286 25.13 -42.46 -45.20
C ALA A 286 24.68 -43.61 -44.30
N SER A 287 23.79 -43.35 -43.34
CA SER A 287 23.22 -44.36 -42.45
C SER A 287 22.35 -45.38 -43.20
N LEU A 288 21.57 -44.94 -44.19
CA LEU A 288 20.77 -45.82 -45.05
C LEU A 288 21.64 -46.67 -45.99
N VAL A 289 22.75 -46.12 -46.50
CA VAL A 289 23.73 -46.87 -47.29
C VAL A 289 24.45 -47.90 -46.41
N ASN A 290 24.83 -47.54 -45.18
CA ASN A 290 25.42 -48.47 -44.22
C ASN A 290 24.43 -49.58 -43.85
N ALA A 291 23.15 -49.25 -43.59
CA ALA A 291 22.10 -50.24 -43.38
C ALA A 291 21.94 -51.18 -44.58
N ARG A 292 21.90 -50.65 -45.82
CA ARG A 292 21.86 -51.48 -47.04
C ARG A 292 23.08 -52.38 -47.20
N THR A 293 24.27 -51.90 -46.84
CA THR A 293 25.53 -52.66 -46.91
C THR A 293 25.57 -53.77 -45.86
N ILE A 294 24.96 -53.54 -44.68
CA ILE A 294 24.78 -54.55 -43.64
C ILE A 294 23.75 -55.62 -44.10
N PHE A 295 22.66 -55.23 -44.76
CA PHE A 295 21.63 -56.16 -45.25
C PHE A 295 21.99 -56.89 -46.57
N SER A 296 22.94 -56.39 -47.37
CA SER A 296 23.40 -57.06 -48.59
C SER A 296 24.62 -57.98 -48.39
N GLY A 297 25.15 -58.07 -47.17
CA GLY A 297 26.41 -58.76 -46.86
C GLY A 297 26.34 -59.97 -45.93
N GLN A 298 25.16 -60.38 -45.43
CA GLN A 298 25.05 -61.56 -44.56
C GLN A 298 23.84 -62.44 -44.90
N PRO A 299 24.00 -63.75 -45.14
CA PRO A 299 22.87 -64.67 -45.12
C PRO A 299 22.32 -64.71 -43.69
N LEU A 300 21.01 -64.49 -43.57
CA LEU A 300 20.24 -64.64 -42.33
C LEU A 300 20.50 -66.02 -41.73
N ASN A 301 21.43 -66.10 -40.77
CA ASN A 301 21.42 -67.17 -39.78
C ASN A 301 20.68 -66.63 -38.56
N LYS A 302 19.44 -67.10 -38.44
CA LYS A 302 18.60 -66.90 -37.26
C LYS A 302 19.26 -67.63 -36.09
N GLU A 303 19.52 -66.92 -35.01
CA GLU A 303 19.42 -67.47 -33.67
C GLU A 303 19.10 -66.34 -32.67
N CYS A 304 18.13 -66.65 -31.81
CA CYS A 304 17.50 -65.75 -30.84
C CYS A 304 18.49 -65.25 -29.79
N ASP A 305 18.18 -64.10 -29.17
CA ASP A 305 17.91 -64.12 -27.73
C ASP A 305 17.14 -62.89 -27.23
N HIS A 306 16.20 -63.18 -26.33
CA HIS A 306 15.38 -62.24 -25.57
C HIS A 306 16.16 -61.66 -24.38
N GLN A 307 16.02 -60.35 -24.14
CA GLN A 307 15.98 -59.68 -22.81
C GLN A 307 15.94 -58.15 -23.08
N ALA A 308 14.81 -57.47 -22.86
CA ALA A 308 14.27 -56.95 -21.60
C ALA A 308 14.88 -55.59 -21.15
N ALA A 309 13.98 -54.76 -20.60
CA ALA A 309 14.13 -53.49 -19.85
C ALA A 309 14.16 -52.20 -20.70
N ASP A 310 13.08 -51.41 -20.72
CA ASP A 310 12.61 -50.48 -19.67
C ASP A 310 13.67 -49.45 -19.23
N SER A 311 13.50 -48.20 -19.65
CA SER A 311 13.68 -47.03 -18.77
C SER A 311 13.33 -45.69 -19.47
N VAL A 312 12.35 -44.99 -18.86
CA VAL A 312 12.39 -43.55 -18.48
C VAL A 312 12.29 -42.52 -19.62
N SER A 313 11.11 -41.94 -19.87
CA SER A 313 10.48 -40.77 -19.20
C SER A 313 11.07 -39.40 -19.58
N ARG A 314 10.18 -38.57 -20.13
CA ARG A 314 9.94 -37.14 -19.85
C ARG A 314 11.16 -36.24 -19.62
N GLN A 315 11.34 -35.29 -20.53
CA GLN A 315 11.17 -33.86 -20.27
C GLN A 315 10.76 -33.15 -21.57
#